data_AF-A0A1B8AI85-F1
#
_entry.id   AF-A0A1B8AI85-F1
#
_cell.length_a   1.000
_cell.length_b   1.000
_cell.length_c   1.000
_cell.angle_alpha   90.00
_cell.angle_beta   90.00
_cell.angle_gamma   90.00
#
_symmetry.space_group_name_H-M   'P 1'
#
loop_
_entity.id
_entity.type
_entity.pdbx_description
1 polymer ?
#
loop_
_entity_poly.entity_id
_entity_poly.type
_entity_poly.pdbx_seq_one_letter_code
_entity_poly.pdbx_strand_id
1 'polypeptide(L)' 'METQFLPFDYGNKRKLEEKLAEILGAGNFQVIERMSNQWKVLVSQRLNSTQIEDIRLSMRRHYLPTV' A
#
# COMPACT_ATOMS: atom_id res chain seq x y z
N MET A 1 9.44 -10.43 8.31
CA MET A 1 8.74 -9.55 7.36
C MET A 1 8.77 -10.21 6.00
N GLU A 2 7.67 -10.16 5.26
CA GLU A 2 7.51 -10.76 3.94
C GLU A 2 7.27 -9.67 2.90
N THR A 3 7.71 -9.90 1.66
CA THR A 3 7.44 -8.99 0.54
C THR A 3 6.04 -9.27 0.00
N GLN A 4 5.23 -8.22 -0.11
CA GLN A 4 3.92 -8.26 -0.74
C GLN A 4 3.84 -7.18 -1.82
N PHE A 5 3.29 -7.56 -2.98
CA PHE A 5 3.03 -6.64 -4.08
C PHE A 5 1.58 -6.20 -4.02
N LEU A 6 1.37 -4.89 -3.93
CA LEU A 6 0.06 -4.28 -3.86
C LEU A 6 -0.28 -3.64 -5.21
N PRO A 7 -1.25 -4.19 -5.97
CA PRO A 7 -1.54 -3.74 -7.34
C PRO A 7 -2.38 -2.46 -7.35
N PHE A 8 -1.75 -1.32 -7.06
CA PHE A 8 -2.38 -0.01 -7.04
C PHE A 8 -1.68 0.96 -8.02
N ASP A 9 -2.45 1.57 -8.92
CA ASP A 9 -1.97 2.54 -9.93
C ASP A 9 -1.61 3.94 -9.36
N TYR A 10 -1.79 4.14 -8.05
CA TYR A 10 -1.71 5.45 -7.40
C TYR A 10 -0.31 5.72 -6.83
N GLY A 11 0.24 6.91 -7.09
CA GLY A 11 1.66 7.18 -6.91
C GLY A 11 2.15 7.76 -5.58
N ASN A 12 1.30 7.98 -4.59
CA ASN A 12 1.72 8.66 -3.37
C ASN A 12 2.16 7.70 -2.25
N LYS A 13 3.48 7.57 -2.10
CA LYS A 13 4.12 6.77 -1.04
C LYS A 13 3.64 7.14 0.36
N ARG A 14 3.59 8.44 0.68
CA ARG A 14 3.23 8.92 2.02
C ARG A 14 1.83 8.50 2.43
N LYS A 15 0.84 8.57 1.54
CA LYS A 15 -0.52 8.09 1.86
C LYS A 15 -0.62 6.59 1.96
N LEU A 16 0.13 5.85 1.15
CA LEU A 16 0.23 4.41 1.31
C LEU A 16 0.80 4.07 2.70
N GLU A 17 1.84 4.78 3.14
CA GLU A 17 2.42 4.61 4.47
C GLU A 17 1.43 4.98 5.59
N GLU A 18 0.71 6.09 5.48
CA GLU A 18 -0.33 6.48 6.44
C GLU A 18 -1.40 5.38 6.56
N LYS A 19 -1.91 4.87 5.43
CA LYS A 19 -2.95 3.83 5.43
C LYS A 19 -2.43 2.46 5.92
N LEU A 20 -1.19 2.11 5.60
CA LEU A 20 -0.56 0.90 6.12
C LEU A 20 -0.31 1.00 7.63
N ALA A 21 0.03 2.18 8.15
CA ALA A 21 0.16 2.41 9.58
C ALA A 21 -1.18 2.28 10.32
N GLU A 22 -2.30 2.70 9.72
CA GLU A 22 -3.64 2.50 10.29
C GLU A 22 -4.01 1.01 10.39
N ILE A 23 -3.62 0.19 9.40
CA ILE A 23 -4.03 -1.22 9.31
C ILE A 23 -3.09 -2.15 10.08
N LEU A 24 -1.78 -1.95 9.92
CA LEU A 24 -0.75 -2.84 10.46
C LEU A 24 -0.07 -2.28 11.71
N GLY A 25 -0.22 -0.99 11.99
CA GLY A 25 0.55 -0.28 13.03
C GLY A 25 1.91 0.22 12.53
N ALA A 26 2.42 1.28 13.16
CA ALA A 26 3.72 1.83 12.84
C ALA A 26 4.85 0.82 13.12
N GLY A 27 5.80 0.69 12.18
CA GLY A 27 6.94 -0.23 12.30
C GLY A 27 6.67 -1.68 11.85
N ASN A 28 5.42 -2.01 11.52
CA ASN A 28 5.03 -3.33 11.02
C ASN A 28 5.07 -3.46 9.49
N PHE A 29 5.51 -2.41 8.80
CA PHE A 29 5.62 -2.40 7.36
C PHE A 29 6.75 -1.48 6.89
N GLN A 30 7.17 -1.64 5.64
CA GLN A 30 8.10 -0.77 4.95
C GLN A 30 7.73 -0.68 3.47
N VAL A 31 7.48 0.53 2.97
CA VAL A 31 7.24 0.75 1.54
C VAL A 31 8.58 0.88 0.83
N ILE A 32 8.90 -0.09 -0.02
CA ILE A 32 10.21 -0.21 -0.68
C ILE A 32 10.29 0.68 -1.90
N GLU A 33 9.52 0.33 -2.93
CA GLU A 33 9.55 0.99 -4.23
C GLU A 33 8.22 0.80 -4.96
N ARG A 34 7.99 1.64 -5.97
CA ARG A 34 6.87 1.51 -6.87
C ARG A 34 7.36 0.95 -8.20
N MET A 35 6.69 -0.09 -8.70
CA MET A 35 6.92 -0.69 -10.00
C MET A 35 5.66 -0.51 -10.85
N SER A 36 5.65 0.50 -11.73
CA SER A 36 4.52 0.85 -12.60
C SER A 36 3.19 1.00 -11.83
N ASN A 37 2.33 -0.01 -11.88
CA ASN A 37 1.01 -0.06 -11.24
C ASN A 37 0.99 -0.85 -9.93
N GLN A 38 2.16 -1.12 -9.33
CA GLN A 38 2.25 -1.89 -8.10
C GLN A 38 3.21 -1.26 -7.10
N TRP A 39 2.91 -1.43 -5.82
CA TRP A 39 3.79 -1.08 -4.72
C TRP A 39 4.40 -2.34 -4.13
N LYS A 40 5.72 -2.36 -4.01
CA LYS A 40 6.44 -3.37 -3.27
C LYS A 40 6.54 -2.93 -1.82
N VAL A 41 5.91 -3.69 -0.93
CA VAL A 41 5.93 -3.42 0.52
C VAL A 41 6.48 -4.64 1.25
N LEU A 42 7.28 -4.41 2.28
CA LEU A 42 7.55 -5.41 3.31
C LEU A 42 6.51 -5.26 4.39
N VAL A 43 5.91 -6.36 4.83
CA VAL A 43 4.92 -6.38 5.90
C VAL A 43 5.30 -7.44 6.93
N SER A 44 5.06 -7.18 8.21
CA SER A 44 5.24 -8.18 9.27
C SER A 44 4.14 -9.25 9.23
N GLN A 45 2.96 -8.88 8.73
CA GLN A 45 1.81 -9.75 8.54
C GLN A 45 1.21 -9.56 7.14
N ARG A 46 0.87 -10.67 6.48
CA ARG A 46 0.28 -10.65 5.14
C ARG A 46 -1.08 -9.95 5.15
N LEU A 47 -1.23 -8.95 4.28
CA LEU A 47 -2.50 -8.28 4.06
C LEU A 47 -3.46 -9.23 3.35
N ASN A 48 -4.68 -9.35 3.89
CA ASN A 48 -5.76 -10.10 3.26
C ASN A 48 -6.44 -9.27 2.15
N SER A 49 -7.23 -9.94 1.30
CA SER A 49 -7.87 -9.29 0.15
C SER A 49 -8.76 -8.10 0.54
N THR A 50 -9.44 -8.16 1.69
CA THR A 50 -10.29 -7.08 2.19
C THR A 50 -9.46 -5.85 2.58
N GLN A 51 -8.33 -6.05 3.26
CA GLN A 51 -7.41 -4.96 3.61
C GLN A 51 -6.78 -4.34 2.37
N ILE A 52 -6.37 -5.16 1.39
CA ILE A 52 -5.83 -4.68 0.12
C ILE A 52 -6.87 -3.82 -0.62
N GLU A 53 -8.12 -4.26 -0.65
CA GLU A 53 -9.21 -3.51 -1.27
C GLU A 53 -9.51 -2.19 -0.54
N ASP A 54 -9.51 -2.17 0.80
CA ASP A 54 -9.68 -0.94 1.57
C ASP A 54 -8.55 0.08 1.30
N ILE A 55 -7.31 -0.39 1.24
CA ILE A 55 -6.16 0.45 0.85
C ILE A 55 -6.36 0.97 -0.57
N ARG A 56 -6.75 0.12 -1.53
CA ARG A 56 -7.01 0.50 -2.92
C ARG A 56 -8.08 1.59 -3.02
N LEU A 57 -9.20 1.43 -2.32
CA LEU A 57 -10.31 2.39 -2.32
C LEU A 57 -9.91 3.72 -1.68
N SER A 58 -9.19 3.66 -0.56
CA SER A 58 -8.63 4.86 0.09
C SER A 58 -7.69 5.61 -0.86
N MET A 59 -6.77 4.90 -1.49
CA MET A 59 -5.84 5.46 -2.48
C MET A 59 -6.60 6.05 -3.68
N ARG A 60 -7.63 5.36 -4.19
CA ARG A 60 -8.45 5.85 -5.33
C ARG A 60 -9.19 7.15 -5.03
N ARG A 61 -9.70 7.32 -3.81
CA ARG A 61 -10.45 8.53 -3.42
C ARG A 61 -9.56 9.77 -3.31
N HIS A 62 -8.25 9.58 -3.18
CA HIS A 62 -7.30 10.66 -2.92
C HIS A 62 -6.31 10.92 -4.05
N TYR A 63 -6.35 10.14 -5.16
CA TYR A 63 -5.36 10.24 -6.24
C TYR A 63 -5.95 10.15 -7.64
N LEU A 64 -5.50 11.07 -8.52
CA LEU A 64 -5.56 10.85 -9.96
C LEU A 64 -4.59 9.71 -10.31
N PRO A 65 -4.97 8.80 -11.23
CA PRO A 65 -4.03 7.81 -11.74
C PRO A 65 -2.81 8.51 -12.32
N THR A 66 -1.63 8.08 -11.89
CA THR A 66 -0.36 8.55 -12.46
C THR A 66 -0.22 7.94 -13.85
N VAL A 67 -0.54 8.73 -14.87
CA VAL A 67 -0.37 8.41 -16.29
C VAL A 67 1.10 8.48 -16.66
#